data_AF-A0A2P2LIK9-F1
#
_entry.id   AF-A0A2P2LIK9-F1
#
_cell.length_a   1.000
_cell.length_b   1.000
_cell.length_c   1.000
_cell.angle_alpha   90.00
_cell.angle_beta   90.00
_cell.angle_gamma   90.00
#
_symmetry.space_group_name_H-M   'P 1'
#
loop_
_entity.id
_entity.type
_entity.pdbx_description
1 polymer ?
#
loop_
_entity_poly.entity_id
_entity_poly.type
_entity_poly.pdbx_seq_one_letter_code
_entity_poly.pdbx_strand_id
1 'polypeptide(L)'
;MAKREEGSGSILQFAPFQSSVDEGFWHRLSSLKLNKLGIDDSPIPITGFYAPCSHSQVSNHLTLLAESLPPAENEVSSVPSTSRSSRNKCSVPGILYNTNTLEAYHSLDKKSLLKEEAKKIWEDVQTGKAVDDSAILSRFLLISYADLKKWSFHYWFAFPALVLDPPAKLVELKPASQLFTLEEVLTCY
;
A
#
# COMPACT_ATOMS: atom_id res chain seq x y z
N MET A 1 9.76 19.89 43.21
CA MET A 1 8.82 19.95 42.07
C MET A 1 9.65 20.03 40.79
N ALA A 2 9.85 18.91 40.10
CA ALA A 2 10.65 18.85 38.88
C ALA A 2 9.84 19.44 37.72
N LYS A 3 10.35 20.51 37.10
CA LYS A 3 9.85 21.02 35.82
C LYS A 3 10.03 19.92 34.78
N ARG A 4 8.93 19.42 34.20
CA ARG A 4 8.99 18.71 32.92
C ARG A 4 9.46 19.71 31.88
N GLU A 5 10.67 19.53 31.39
CA GLU A 5 11.12 20.16 30.15
C GLU A 5 10.23 19.61 29.03
N GLU A 6 9.28 20.40 28.58
CA GLU A 6 8.64 20.17 27.28
C GLU A 6 9.73 20.37 26.23
N GLY A 7 10.36 19.26 25.81
CA GLY A 7 11.33 19.27 24.73
C GLY A 7 10.76 19.98 23.52
N SER A 8 11.53 20.92 22.97
CA SER A 8 11.26 21.72 21.78
C SER A 8 11.26 20.88 20.48
N GLY A 9 10.59 19.73 20.48
CA GLY A 9 10.53 18.85 19.32
C GLY A 9 9.64 19.46 18.24
N SER A 10 10.13 19.53 17.01
CA SER A 10 9.33 19.92 15.85
C SER A 10 8.26 18.86 15.54
N ILE A 11 7.19 19.26 14.84
CA ILE A 11 6.17 18.30 14.41
C ILE A 11 6.80 17.34 13.38
N LEU A 12 6.62 16.03 13.59
CA LEU A 12 7.09 15.00 12.67
C LEU A 12 6.31 15.07 11.36
N GLN A 13 7.04 15.17 10.25
CA GLN A 13 6.47 15.17 8.90
C GLN A 13 6.81 13.87 8.17
N PHE A 14 5.86 13.37 7.39
CA PHE A 14 5.99 12.13 6.63
C PHE A 14 6.07 12.43 5.14
N ALA A 15 7.00 11.76 4.44
CA ALA A 15 7.08 11.84 2.99
C ALA A 15 5.88 11.08 2.35
N PRO A 16 5.24 11.62 1.29
CA PRO A 16 4.18 10.92 0.58
C PRO A 16 4.69 9.62 -0.04
N PHE A 17 3.91 8.54 0.09
CA PHE A 17 4.24 7.27 -0.54
C PHE A 17 3.90 7.31 -2.04
N GLN A 18 4.83 6.86 -2.89
CA GLN A 18 4.66 6.84 -4.33
C GLN A 18 4.13 5.49 -4.81
N SER A 19 3.32 5.50 -5.86
CA SER A 19 2.78 4.30 -6.53
C SER A 19 3.35 4.16 -7.94
N SER A 20 3.52 2.93 -8.39
CA SER A 20 3.78 2.58 -9.79
C SER A 20 2.90 1.40 -10.21
N VAL A 21 2.47 1.38 -11.45
CA VAL A 21 1.67 0.27 -11.99
C VAL A 21 2.35 -0.24 -13.24
N ASP A 22 2.70 -1.52 -13.21
CA ASP A 22 3.27 -2.21 -14.35
C ASP A 22 2.22 -2.42 -15.46
N GLU A 23 2.65 -2.43 -16.71
CA GLU A 23 1.76 -2.66 -17.85
C GLU A 23 1.00 -3.99 -17.73
N GLY A 24 1.67 -5.03 -17.22
CA GLY A 24 1.11 -6.36 -17.03
C GLY A 24 -0.09 -6.38 -16.08
N PHE A 25 -0.17 -5.44 -15.13
CA PHE A 25 -1.35 -5.28 -14.28
C PHE A 25 -2.59 -4.90 -15.10
N TRP A 26 -2.46 -3.93 -16.01
CA TRP A 26 -3.58 -3.45 -16.84
C TRP A 26 -4.04 -4.51 -17.86
N HIS A 27 -3.11 -5.25 -18.45
CA HIS A 27 -3.44 -6.39 -19.32
C HIS A 27 -4.25 -7.46 -18.59
N ARG A 28 -3.83 -7.80 -17.36
CA ARG A 28 -4.54 -8.78 -16.52
C ARG A 28 -5.89 -8.25 -16.06
N LEU A 29 -5.99 -6.99 -15.64
CA LEU A 29 -7.24 -6.36 -15.23
C LEU A 29 -8.25 -6.36 -16.38
N SER A 30 -7.80 -6.01 -17.59
CA SER A 30 -8.63 -6.02 -18.80
C SER A 30 -9.14 -7.42 -19.13
N SER A 31 -8.25 -8.42 -19.07
CA SER A 31 -8.62 -9.83 -19.27
C SER A 31 -9.62 -10.32 -18.22
N LEU A 32 -9.42 -9.95 -16.95
CA LEU A 32 -10.32 -10.31 -15.86
C LEU A 32 -11.69 -9.64 -16.03
N LYS A 33 -11.71 -8.37 -16.44
CA LYS A 33 -12.95 -7.61 -16.68
C LYS A 33 -13.77 -8.21 -17.81
N LEU A 34 -13.14 -8.57 -18.93
CA LEU A 34 -13.84 -9.14 -20.08
C LEU A 34 -14.31 -10.58 -19.85
N ASN A 35 -13.48 -11.42 -19.22
CA ASN A 35 -13.76 -12.85 -19.15
C ASN A 35 -14.60 -13.25 -17.93
N LYS A 36 -14.55 -12.48 -16.84
CA LYS A 36 -15.20 -12.87 -15.57
C LYS A 36 -16.15 -11.82 -15.01
N LEU A 37 -15.69 -10.58 -14.85
CA LEU A 37 -16.47 -9.56 -14.13
C LEU A 37 -17.64 -9.06 -14.98
N GLY A 38 -17.41 -8.84 -16.27
CA GLY A 38 -18.42 -8.27 -17.17
C GLY A 38 -18.87 -6.89 -16.68
N ILE A 39 -20.09 -6.83 -16.14
CA ILE A 39 -20.69 -5.62 -15.56
C ILE A 39 -20.47 -5.48 -14.05
N ASP A 40 -19.93 -6.50 -13.38
CA ASP A 40 -19.66 -6.46 -11.96
C ASP A 40 -18.58 -5.40 -11.64
N ASP A 41 -18.94 -4.45 -10.78
CA ASP A 41 -18.07 -3.39 -10.27
C ASP A 41 -17.75 -3.58 -8.78
N SER A 42 -17.99 -4.80 -8.26
CA SER A 42 -17.60 -5.19 -6.91
C SER A 42 -16.10 -4.99 -6.67
N PRO A 43 -15.69 -4.59 -5.45
CA PRO A 43 -14.29 -4.39 -5.13
C PRO A 43 -13.48 -5.68 -5.20
N ILE A 44 -12.28 -5.59 -5.76
CA ILE A 44 -11.38 -6.72 -5.97
C ILE A 44 -10.22 -6.63 -4.99
N PRO A 45 -9.97 -7.65 -4.15
CA PRO A 45 -8.78 -7.68 -3.32
C PRO A 45 -7.54 -7.83 -4.20
N ILE A 46 -6.53 -7.00 -3.96
CA ILE A 46 -5.27 -7.00 -4.71
C ILE A 46 -4.08 -6.96 -3.76
N THR A 47 -2.92 -7.41 -4.23
CA THR A 47 -1.67 -7.40 -3.46
C THR A 47 -0.66 -6.46 -4.10
N GLY A 48 -0.24 -5.42 -3.37
CA GLY A 48 0.83 -4.52 -3.79
C GLY A 48 2.19 -5.00 -3.29
N PHE A 49 3.26 -4.55 -3.95
CA PHE A 49 4.62 -4.89 -3.58
C PHE A 49 5.47 -3.64 -3.40
N TYR A 50 6.20 -3.54 -2.31
CA TYR A 50 7.21 -2.48 -2.13
C TYR A 50 8.51 -3.06 -1.57
N ALA A 51 9.57 -2.27 -1.55
CA ALA A 51 10.86 -2.67 -1.01
C ALA A 51 11.50 -1.54 -0.21
N PRO A 52 12.36 -1.86 0.79
CA PRO A 52 13.19 -0.87 1.46
C PRO A 52 14.04 -0.09 0.47
N CYS A 53 14.16 1.23 0.67
CA CYS A 53 14.91 2.11 -0.23
C CYS A 53 16.35 1.59 -0.41
N SER A 54 16.70 1.27 -1.65
CA SER A 54 18.01 0.68 -1.99
C SER A 54 18.99 1.70 -2.60
N HIS A 55 18.53 2.92 -2.89
CA HIS A 55 19.33 3.95 -3.53
C HIS A 55 19.13 5.32 -2.85
N SER A 56 20.21 6.06 -2.62
CA SER A 56 20.18 7.32 -1.86
C SER A 56 19.40 8.46 -2.51
N GLN A 57 19.24 8.40 -3.84
CA GLN A 57 18.60 9.46 -4.63
C GLN A 57 17.17 9.12 -5.09
N VAL A 58 16.74 7.86 -4.99
CA VAL A 58 15.45 7.41 -5.54
C VAL A 58 14.72 6.60 -4.48
N SER A 59 13.58 7.11 -4.03
CA SER A 59 12.68 6.39 -3.14
C SER A 59 12.02 5.22 -3.88
N ASN A 60 11.85 4.11 -3.18
CA ASN A 60 11.00 3.04 -3.68
C ASN A 60 9.52 3.44 -3.65
N HIS A 61 8.74 2.76 -4.48
CA HIS A 61 7.32 2.96 -4.64
C HIS A 61 6.58 1.65 -4.37
N LEU A 62 5.27 1.74 -4.12
CA LEU A 62 4.38 0.59 -4.15
C LEU A 62 4.06 0.25 -5.60
N THR A 63 4.51 -0.93 -6.05
CA THR A 63 4.30 -1.43 -7.41
C THR A 63 3.15 -2.42 -7.46
N LEU A 64 2.26 -2.25 -8.45
CA LEU A 64 1.32 -3.30 -8.85
C LEU A 64 1.84 -4.04 -10.08
N LEU A 65 1.78 -5.36 -10.04
CA LEU A 65 2.27 -6.28 -11.06
C LEU A 65 1.13 -7.16 -11.57
N ALA A 66 1.38 -7.98 -12.59
CA ALA A 66 0.42 -8.96 -13.07
C ALA A 66 -0.04 -9.95 -11.98
N GLU A 67 0.86 -10.29 -11.04
CA GLU A 67 0.58 -11.15 -9.88
C GLU A 67 -0.17 -10.43 -8.73
N SER A 68 -0.43 -9.13 -8.85
CA SER A 68 -1.20 -8.37 -7.84
C SER A 68 -2.69 -8.71 -7.87
N LEU A 69 -3.21 -9.21 -8.99
CA LEU A 69 -4.59 -9.61 -9.14
C LEU A 69 -4.79 -11.08 -8.69
N PRO A 70 -6.00 -11.45 -8.24
CA PRO A 70 -6.29 -12.82 -7.85
C PRO A 70 -6.03 -13.78 -9.04
N PRO A 71 -5.45 -14.97 -8.79
CA PRO A 71 -5.18 -15.93 -9.84
C PRO A 71 -6.48 -16.36 -10.53
N ALA A 72 -6.42 -16.54 -11.86
CA ALA A 72 -7.53 -17.14 -12.58
C ALA A 72 -7.70 -18.61 -12.14
N GLU A 73 -8.93 -19.11 -12.14
CA GLU A 73 -9.31 -20.45 -11.61
C GLU A 73 -8.65 -21.57 -12.43
N ASN A 74 -8.21 -21.26 -13.64
CA ASN A 74 -7.50 -22.15 -14.55
C ASN A 74 -5.97 -22.07 -14.42
N GLU A 75 -5.43 -21.16 -13.60
CA GLU A 75 -4.01 -21.13 -13.27
C GLU A 75 -3.80 -21.91 -11.98
N VAL A 76 -3.60 -23.22 -12.14
CA VAL A 76 -2.98 -24.05 -11.10
C VAL A 76 -1.65 -23.39 -10.78
N SER A 77 -1.60 -22.63 -9.68
CA SER A 77 -0.35 -22.11 -9.15
C SER A 77 0.48 -23.32 -8.75
N SER A 78 1.33 -23.79 -9.65
CA SER A 78 2.34 -24.84 -9.44
C SER A 78 3.45 -24.40 -8.48
N VAL A 79 3.20 -23.37 -7.67
CA VAL A 79 4.12 -22.85 -6.66
C VAL A 79 3.34 -22.76 -5.36
N PRO A 80 3.73 -23.49 -4.30
CA PRO A 80 3.07 -23.39 -3.01
C PRO A 80 3.13 -21.95 -2.52
N SER A 81 2.03 -21.49 -1.92
CA SER A 81 1.77 -20.14 -1.39
C SER A 81 2.69 -19.69 -0.24
N THR A 82 3.88 -20.27 -0.11
CA THR A 82 4.82 -20.09 0.99
C THR A 82 6.18 -19.50 0.59
N SER A 83 6.39 -19.07 -0.68
CA SER A 83 7.73 -18.62 -1.12
C SER A 83 7.80 -17.34 -1.99
N ARG A 84 6.74 -16.51 -2.06
CA ARG A 84 6.77 -15.29 -2.89
C ARG A 84 7.36 -14.04 -2.23
N SER A 85 7.89 -14.14 -1.02
CA SER A 85 8.73 -13.10 -0.43
C SER A 85 10.11 -13.13 -1.09
N SER A 86 10.20 -12.73 -2.37
CA SER A 86 11.51 -12.37 -2.91
C SER A 86 12.07 -11.28 -2.00
N ARG A 87 13.36 -11.32 -1.67
CA ARG A 87 14.00 -10.42 -0.70
C ARG A 87 13.68 -8.93 -0.91
N ASN A 88 13.28 -8.55 -2.13
CA ASN A 88 12.95 -7.19 -2.55
C ASN A 88 11.43 -6.97 -2.81
N LYS A 89 10.54 -7.81 -2.28
CA LYS A 89 9.08 -7.65 -2.43
C LYS A 89 8.39 -7.92 -1.10
N CYS A 90 8.04 -6.85 -0.39
CA CYS A 90 7.13 -6.86 0.74
C CYS A 90 5.70 -6.79 0.21
N SER A 91 4.93 -7.85 0.42
CA SER A 91 3.52 -7.91 0.03
C SER A 91 2.67 -7.06 0.96
N VAL A 92 1.75 -6.29 0.39
CA VAL A 92 0.83 -5.42 1.13
C VAL A 92 -0.58 -5.65 0.62
N PRO A 93 -1.57 -5.84 1.51
CA PRO A 93 -2.95 -5.99 1.08
C PRO A 93 -3.51 -4.66 0.56
N GLY A 94 -4.34 -4.73 -0.47
CA GLY A 94 -5.07 -3.58 -0.98
C GLY A 94 -6.38 -3.97 -1.64
N ILE A 95 -7.12 -2.96 -2.08
CA ILE A 95 -8.43 -3.13 -2.69
C ILE A 95 -8.54 -2.26 -3.94
N LEU A 96 -9.13 -2.83 -4.98
CA LEU A 96 -9.35 -2.20 -6.28
C LEU A 96 -10.85 -1.97 -6.49
N TYR A 97 -11.25 -0.71 -6.66
CA TYR A 97 -12.59 -0.34 -7.10
C TYR A 97 -12.53 0.09 -8.56
N ASN A 98 -12.95 -0.79 -9.46
CA ASN A 98 -12.93 -0.53 -10.89
C ASN A 98 -14.33 -0.25 -11.43
N THR A 99 -14.58 1.01 -11.76
CA THR A 99 -15.87 1.45 -12.30
C THR A 99 -16.01 1.10 -13.79
N ASN A 100 -17.27 0.95 -14.24
CA ASN A 100 -17.59 0.67 -15.64
C ASN A 100 -17.68 1.91 -16.52
N THR A 101 -17.97 3.08 -15.92
CA THR A 101 -18.16 4.34 -16.64
C THR A 101 -17.28 5.45 -16.05
N LEU A 102 -16.89 6.40 -16.89
CA LEU A 102 -16.04 7.51 -16.46
C LEU A 102 -16.80 8.45 -15.50
N GLU A 103 -18.11 8.59 -15.69
CA GLU A 103 -18.99 9.37 -14.84
C GLU A 103 -19.04 8.77 -13.43
N ALA A 104 -19.16 7.44 -13.32
CA ALA A 104 -19.11 6.74 -12.05
C ALA A 104 -17.79 6.99 -11.33
N TYR A 105 -16.66 6.88 -12.04
CA TYR A 105 -15.33 7.17 -11.51
C TYR A 105 -15.21 8.58 -10.90
N HIS A 106 -15.76 9.60 -11.57
CA HIS A 106 -15.74 10.96 -11.06
C HIS A 106 -16.73 11.18 -9.91
N SER A 107 -17.85 10.47 -9.89
CA SER A 107 -18.88 10.56 -8.85
C SER A 107 -18.56 9.78 -7.56
N LEU A 108 -17.54 8.92 -7.58
CA LEU A 108 -17.13 8.12 -6.41
C LEU A 108 -16.82 9.03 -5.21
N ASP A 109 -17.37 8.68 -4.05
CA ASP A 109 -17.01 9.33 -2.78
C ASP A 109 -15.65 8.82 -2.29
N LYS A 110 -14.58 9.40 -2.85
CA LYS A 110 -13.18 9.09 -2.51
C LYS A 110 -12.90 9.26 -1.01
N LYS A 111 -13.58 10.19 -0.34
CA LYS A 111 -13.37 10.46 1.09
C LYS A 111 -13.98 9.34 1.93
N SER A 112 -15.19 8.89 1.58
CA SER A 112 -15.83 7.77 2.27
C SER A 112 -15.03 6.48 2.10
N LEU A 113 -14.61 6.16 0.86
CA LEU A 113 -13.78 4.99 0.60
C LEU A 113 -12.46 5.01 1.37
N LEU A 114 -11.79 6.16 1.41
CA LEU A 114 -10.56 6.32 2.19
C LEU A 114 -10.78 6.07 3.68
N LYS A 115 -11.88 6.60 4.23
CA LYS A 115 -12.23 6.42 5.64
C LYS A 115 -12.58 4.97 5.96
N GLU A 116 -13.26 4.28 5.05
CA GLU A 116 -13.60 2.87 5.21
C GLU A 116 -12.33 2.00 5.29
N GLU A 117 -11.39 2.20 4.37
CA GLU A 117 -10.11 1.48 4.41
C GLU A 117 -9.27 1.86 5.63
N ALA A 118 -9.26 3.14 6.03
CA ALA A 118 -8.61 3.57 7.27
C ALA A 118 -9.22 2.91 8.52
N LYS A 119 -10.55 2.71 8.53
CA LYS A 119 -11.25 2.03 9.63
C LYS A 119 -10.83 0.57 9.74
N LYS A 120 -10.63 -0.13 8.62
CA LYS A 120 -10.12 -1.51 8.61
C LYS A 120 -8.73 -1.59 9.27
N ILE A 121 -7.84 -0.65 8.94
CA ILE A 121 -6.51 -0.55 9.58
C ILE A 121 -6.67 -0.34 11.09
N TRP A 122 -7.58 0.55 11.51
CA TRP A 122 -7.82 0.81 12.93
C TRP A 122 -8.38 -0.40 13.69
N GLU A 123 -9.31 -1.14 13.08
CA GLU A 123 -9.86 -2.39 13.63
C GLU A 123 -8.78 -3.48 13.76
N ASP A 124 -7.92 -3.61 12.74
CA ASP A 124 -6.79 -4.54 12.75
C ASP A 124 -5.75 -4.19 13.84
N VAL A 125 -5.56 -2.89 14.13
CA VAL A 125 -4.73 -2.42 15.26
C VAL A 125 -5.37 -2.77 16.60
N GLN A 126 -6.67 -2.52 16.77
CA GLN A 126 -7.37 -2.81 18.03
C GLN A 126 -7.44 -4.30 18.37
N THR A 127 -7.60 -5.14 17.34
CA THR A 127 -7.70 -6.60 17.51
C THR A 127 -6.35 -7.29 17.73
N GLY A 128 -5.23 -6.56 17.61
CA GLY A 128 -3.88 -7.10 17.75
C GLY A 128 -3.33 -7.76 16.49
N LYS A 129 -4.13 -7.91 15.43
CA LYS A 129 -3.66 -8.50 14.16
C LYS A 129 -2.49 -7.74 13.54
N ALA A 130 -2.44 -6.41 13.73
CA ALA A 130 -1.33 -5.60 13.23
C ALA A 130 0.01 -5.88 13.93
N VAL A 131 -0.04 -6.47 15.12
CA VAL A 131 1.15 -6.93 15.85
C VAL A 131 1.65 -8.25 15.26
N ASP A 132 0.73 -9.15 14.90
CA ASP A 132 1.06 -10.44 14.28
C ASP A 132 1.56 -10.26 12.83
N ASP A 133 0.89 -9.41 12.05
CA ASP A 133 1.26 -9.06 10.69
C ASP A 133 1.25 -7.55 10.48
N SER A 134 2.44 -6.93 10.55
CA SER A 134 2.57 -5.49 10.36
C SER A 134 2.38 -5.02 8.92
N ALA A 135 2.35 -5.92 7.93
CA ALA A 135 2.16 -5.53 6.53
C ALA A 135 0.78 -4.91 6.28
N ILE A 136 -0.22 -5.27 7.10
CA ILE A 136 -1.59 -4.76 7.00
C ILE A 136 -1.71 -3.27 7.32
N LEU A 137 -0.74 -2.69 8.02
CA LEU A 137 -0.69 -1.26 8.32
C LEU A 137 -0.47 -0.40 7.08
N SER A 138 0.21 -0.96 6.08
CA SER A 138 0.51 -0.29 4.81
C SER A 138 -0.60 -0.46 3.77
N ARG A 139 -1.80 -0.94 4.18
CA ARG A 139 -2.92 -1.21 3.28
C ARG A 139 -3.19 -0.03 2.34
N PHE A 140 -3.49 -0.32 1.09
CA PHE A 140 -3.73 0.72 0.08
C PHE A 140 -5.06 0.54 -0.64
N LEU A 141 -5.53 1.62 -1.25
CA LEU A 141 -6.76 1.71 -2.04
C LEU A 141 -6.41 2.15 -3.45
N LEU A 142 -6.93 1.44 -4.45
CA LEU A 142 -6.87 1.84 -5.85
C LEU A 142 -8.29 2.03 -6.39
N ILE A 143 -8.59 3.23 -6.88
CA ILE A 143 -9.79 3.46 -7.68
C ILE A 143 -9.37 3.56 -9.14
N SER A 144 -10.12 2.92 -10.04
CA SER A 144 -9.82 2.94 -11.47
C SER A 144 -11.06 2.98 -12.36
N TYR A 145 -10.81 3.37 -13.60
CA TYR A 145 -11.69 3.24 -14.74
C TYR A 145 -10.87 2.78 -15.95
N ALA A 146 -11.22 1.61 -16.48
CA ALA A 146 -10.57 1.01 -17.64
C ALA A 146 -11.44 1.19 -18.90
N ASP A 147 -11.03 2.09 -19.80
CA ASP A 147 -11.63 2.19 -21.14
C ASP A 147 -10.95 1.18 -22.07
N LEU A 148 -11.54 -0.01 -22.15
CA LEU A 148 -11.05 -1.10 -22.99
C LEU A 148 -11.20 -0.83 -24.49
N LYS A 149 -12.00 0.17 -24.89
CA LYS A 149 -12.15 0.54 -26.31
C LYS A 149 -10.98 1.37 -26.79
N LYS A 150 -10.51 2.30 -25.97
CA LYS A 150 -9.37 3.17 -26.26
C LYS A 150 -8.05 2.68 -25.69
N TRP A 151 -8.09 1.61 -24.90
CA TRP A 151 -6.95 1.10 -24.13
C TRP A 151 -6.35 2.17 -23.21
N SER A 152 -7.22 2.92 -22.52
CA SER A 152 -6.82 4.00 -21.60
C SER A 152 -7.31 3.72 -20.19
N PHE A 153 -6.43 3.93 -19.21
CA PHE A 153 -6.68 3.59 -17.81
C PHE A 153 -6.54 4.84 -16.94
N HIS A 154 -7.65 5.23 -16.30
CA HIS A 154 -7.67 6.31 -15.32
C HIS A 154 -7.61 5.69 -13.93
N TYR A 155 -6.71 6.16 -13.08
CA TYR A 155 -6.54 5.57 -11.76
C TYR A 155 -6.08 6.59 -10.71
N TRP A 156 -6.32 6.25 -9.45
CA TRP A 156 -5.87 7.05 -8.32
C TRP A 156 -5.57 6.13 -7.13
N PHE A 157 -4.34 6.22 -6.61
CA PHE A 157 -3.92 5.54 -5.39
C PHE A 157 -4.20 6.36 -4.14
N ALA A 158 -4.66 5.69 -3.10
CA ALA A 158 -4.70 6.26 -1.77
C ALA A 158 -4.01 5.34 -0.77
N PHE A 159 -3.22 5.96 0.11
CA PHE A 159 -2.54 5.32 1.23
C PHE A 159 -3.18 5.88 2.50
N PRO A 160 -4.20 5.20 3.06
CA PRO A 160 -4.84 5.65 4.29
C PRO A 160 -3.82 5.68 5.43
N ALA A 161 -3.70 6.82 6.09
CA ALA A 161 -2.85 7.02 7.25
C ALA A 161 -3.66 7.67 8.38
N LEU A 162 -3.46 7.19 9.60
CA LEU A 162 -4.14 7.70 10.78
C LEU A 162 -3.41 8.96 11.27
N VAL A 163 -4.14 10.06 11.37
CA VAL A 163 -3.62 11.32 11.91
C VAL A 163 -3.77 11.32 13.42
N LEU A 164 -2.65 11.45 14.13
CA LEU A 164 -2.62 11.52 15.59
C LEU A 164 -3.01 12.91 16.09
N ASP A 165 -3.79 12.95 17.16
CA ASP A 165 -4.12 14.16 17.91
C ASP A 165 -3.76 13.96 19.39
N PRO A 166 -2.74 14.65 19.93
CA PRO A 166 -1.89 15.65 19.27
C PRO A 166 -0.93 15.03 18.23
N PRO A 167 -0.47 15.81 17.24
CA PRO A 167 0.52 15.36 16.26
C PRO A 167 1.80 14.84 16.92
N ALA A 168 2.39 13.79 16.33
CA ALA A 168 3.66 13.24 16.80
C ALA A 168 4.77 14.30 16.74
N LYS A 169 5.55 14.39 17.81
CA LYS A 169 6.72 15.27 17.90
C LYS A 169 7.99 14.48 17.61
N LEU A 170 8.85 15.05 16.76
CA LEU A 170 10.18 14.53 16.50
C LEU A 170 11.10 14.91 17.66
N VAL A 171 11.69 13.90 18.31
CA VAL A 171 12.71 14.12 19.34
C VAL A 171 14.08 14.29 18.69
N GLU A 172 14.46 13.37 17.82
CA GLU A 172 15.77 13.35 17.16
C GLU A 172 15.70 12.55 15.86
N LEU A 173 16.39 13.01 14.81
CA LEU A 173 16.54 12.31 13.53
C LEU A 173 18.01 12.33 13.12
N LYS A 174 18.67 11.17 13.17
CA LYS A 174 20.08 11.00 12.77
C LYS A 174 20.23 9.78 11.88
N PRO A 175 21.23 9.75 10.98
CA PRO A 175 21.61 8.54 10.26
C PRO A 175 21.89 7.38 11.23
N ALA A 176 21.44 6.17 10.89
CA ALA A 176 21.62 5.00 11.75
C ALA A 176 23.10 4.76 12.13
N SER A 177 24.03 5.04 11.21
CA SER A 177 25.48 4.93 11.44
C SER A 177 26.04 5.89 12.50
N GLN A 178 25.31 6.94 12.87
CA GLN A 178 25.70 7.88 13.94
C GLN A 178 25.07 7.50 15.28
N LEU A 179 24.10 6.59 15.30
CA LEU A 179 23.39 6.16 16.50
C LEU A 179 23.93 4.83 17.03
N PHE A 180 24.25 3.89 16.14
CA PHE A 180 24.71 2.56 16.53
C PHE A 180 26.24 2.48 16.61
N THR A 181 26.73 1.74 17.60
CA THR A 181 28.13 1.35 17.70
C THR A 181 28.49 0.32 16.62
N LEU A 182 29.79 0.19 16.31
CA LEU A 182 30.25 -0.80 15.32
C LEU A 182 29.89 -2.24 15.69
N GLU A 183 29.84 -2.56 16.99
CA GLU A 183 29.46 -3.90 17.48
C GLU A 183 27.98 -4.20 17.25
N GLU A 184 27.09 -3.22 17.49
CA GLU A 184 25.64 -3.32 17.22
C GLU A 184 25.33 -3.41 15.73
N VAL A 185 26.09 -2.70 14.89
CA VAL A 185 25.93 -2.77 13.42
C VAL A 185 26.30 -4.16 12.90
N LEU A 186 27.34 -4.79 13.45
CA LEU A 186 27.81 -6.11 13.01
C LEU A 186 26.93 -7.27 13.51
N THR A 187 26.21 -7.09 14.63
CA THR A 187 25.28 -8.11 15.17
C THR A 187 23.91 -8.11 14.48
N CYS A 188 23.60 -7.10 13.65
CA CYS A 188 22.36 -7.03 12.88
C CYS A 188 22.40 -7.77 11.53
N TYR A 189 23.54 -8.39 11.17
CA TYR A 189 23.73 -9.22 9.96
C TYR A 189 23.83 -10.70 10.30
#